data_AF-A0A3N5ZUN0-F1
#
_entry.id   AF-A0A3N5ZUN0-F1
#
_cell.length_a   1.000
_cell.length_b   1.000
_cell.length_c   1.000
_cell.angle_alpha   90.00
_cell.angle_beta   90.00
_cell.angle_gamma   90.00
#
_symmetry.space_group_name_H-M   'P 1'
#
loop_
_entity.id
_entity.type
_entity.pdbx_description
1 polymer ?
#
loop_
_entity_poly.entity_id
_entity_poly.type
_entity_poly.pdbx_seq_one_letter_code
_entity_poly.pdbx_strand_id
1 'polypeptide(L)'
;MSIQCFFDIPNSSLKNVRGSSKYLLNVLLNELQDAYEIHISFFLYNNPFLHKHLEELSRKGCKINIYSIPLSGYDTKKKKLYINEERSISSSKFDYGQKVYTRACNHPSIQLKIFPHTYVWYKQKTSRGCNSYSLHNKSILAFYPDEVKCISTSCNFALGDPPHSENMLIVTNDDSTMQMFKDYFSLLDKWSINYKDFKDKNNQRFVVTPEVLDPSHYTNCYFTAPFIKYNEIGSNHYVQNKIITYILQAKKRILICGQHISNINSFDKKSKSIVEAITKRASELPDLEVKVLKQTLSTHQKQGKRNAWNVNTKLYNFYEDCSLNSIGVKYPNVP
;
A
#
# COMPACT_ATOMS: atom_id res chain seq x y z
N MET A 1 -0.46 22.37 9.04
CA MET A 1 0.18 21.23 8.35
C MET A 1 1.31 20.64 9.17
N SER A 2 1.26 19.34 9.45
CA SER A 2 2.35 18.55 10.03
C SER A 2 2.58 17.29 9.19
N ILE A 3 3.84 16.87 9.04
CA ILE A 3 4.22 15.63 8.36
C ILE A 3 5.06 14.78 9.31
N GLN A 4 4.66 13.53 9.51
CA GLN A 4 5.44 12.53 10.24
C GLN A 4 5.71 11.32 9.35
N CYS A 5 6.95 10.83 9.41
CA CYS A 5 7.40 9.68 8.64
C CYS A 5 7.95 8.62 9.60
N PHE A 6 7.42 7.41 9.49
CA PHE A 6 7.87 6.25 10.26
C PHE A 6 8.42 5.21 9.30
N PHE A 7 9.55 4.61 9.68
CA PHE A 7 10.21 3.56 8.91
C PHE A 7 10.48 2.38 9.83
N ASP A 8 10.20 1.18 9.36
CA ASP A 8 10.54 -0.06 10.06
C ASP A 8 11.38 -0.94 9.15
N ILE A 9 12.51 -1.40 9.69
CA ILE A 9 13.37 -2.39 9.04
C ILE A 9 13.30 -3.64 9.92
N PRO A 10 12.78 -4.76 9.41
CA PRO A 10 12.54 -5.93 10.23
C PRO A 10 13.85 -6.52 10.71
N ASN A 11 13.94 -6.79 12.01
CA ASN A 11 15.07 -7.47 12.66
C ASN A 11 14.89 -9.00 12.74
N SER A 12 13.79 -9.53 12.19
CA SER A 12 13.43 -10.94 12.22
C SER A 12 12.83 -11.37 10.88
N SER A 13 13.05 -12.62 10.50
CA SER A 13 12.43 -13.25 9.32
C SER A 13 11.11 -13.96 9.64
N LEU A 14 10.70 -13.98 10.90
CA LEU A 14 9.51 -14.69 11.36
C LEU A 14 8.21 -13.96 10.98
N LYS A 15 7.30 -14.67 10.31
CA LYS A 15 5.94 -14.17 10.03
C LYS A 15 5.15 -14.04 11.32
N ASN A 16 4.76 -12.82 11.67
CA ASN A 16 4.07 -12.57 12.93
C ASN A 16 2.56 -12.47 12.78
N VAL A 17 1.83 -12.83 13.84
CA VAL A 17 0.37 -12.64 13.92
C VAL A 17 -0.07 -11.17 13.87
N ARG A 18 0.84 -10.23 14.12
CA ARG A 18 0.61 -8.78 13.99
C ARG A 18 0.89 -8.21 12.60
N GLY A 19 1.27 -9.03 11.61
CA GLY A 19 1.58 -8.59 10.25
C GLY A 19 3.08 -8.38 10.00
N SER A 20 3.42 -7.65 8.93
CA SER A 20 4.82 -7.45 8.50
C SER A 20 5.62 -6.51 9.41
N SER A 21 4.95 -5.57 10.10
CA SER A 21 5.58 -4.63 11.05
C SER A 21 4.75 -4.49 12.32
N LYS A 22 5.30 -4.96 13.46
CA LYS A 22 4.70 -4.74 14.79
C LYS A 22 4.79 -3.28 15.21
N TYR A 23 5.91 -2.63 14.90
CA TYR A 23 6.17 -1.25 15.27
C TYR A 23 5.17 -0.33 14.59
N LEU A 24 5.05 -0.38 13.25
CA LEU A 24 4.10 0.47 12.53
C LEU A 24 2.65 0.15 12.88
N LEU A 25 2.33 -1.10 13.24
CA LEU A 25 0.99 -1.42 13.72
C LEU A 25 0.72 -0.66 15.02
N ASN A 26 1.62 -0.71 16.00
CA ASN A 26 1.44 0.01 17.26
C ASN A 26 1.37 1.54 17.05
N VAL A 27 2.21 2.09 16.16
CA VAL A 27 2.11 3.51 15.79
C VAL A 27 0.72 3.79 15.23
N LEU A 28 0.23 3.00 14.27
CA LEU A 28 -1.11 3.18 13.73
C LEU A 28 -2.21 3.11 14.80
N LEU A 29 -2.16 2.13 15.71
CA LEU A 29 -3.15 2.02 16.78
C LEU A 29 -3.16 3.25 17.68
N ASN A 30 -1.98 3.80 18.00
CA ASN A 30 -1.87 5.01 18.81
C ASN A 30 -2.41 6.22 18.05
N GLU A 31 -2.10 6.33 16.76
CA GLU A 31 -2.54 7.47 15.95
C GLU A 31 -4.06 7.53 15.80
N LEU A 32 -4.74 6.38 15.76
CA LEU A 32 -6.19 6.28 15.63
C LEU A 32 -6.97 6.49 16.94
N GLN A 33 -6.29 6.65 18.08
CA GLN A 33 -6.96 6.87 19.36
C GLN A 33 -7.83 8.12 19.31
N ASP A 34 -9.04 8.04 19.88
CA ASP A 34 -9.98 9.16 20.03
C ASP A 34 -10.52 9.77 18.72
N ALA A 35 -10.23 9.17 17.56
CA ALA A 35 -10.91 9.51 16.32
C ALA A 35 -12.43 9.26 16.45
N TYR A 36 -13.24 10.18 15.94
CA TYR A 36 -14.70 10.00 15.90
C TYR A 36 -15.18 9.37 14.58
N GLU A 37 -14.35 9.43 13.53
CA GLU A 37 -14.63 8.80 12.24
C GLU A 37 -13.34 8.33 11.57
N ILE A 38 -13.36 7.10 11.04
CA ILE A 38 -12.19 6.48 10.39
C ILE A 38 -12.63 5.80 9.09
N HIS A 39 -11.91 6.08 8.01
CA HIS A 39 -12.01 5.36 6.74
C HIS A 39 -10.71 4.63 6.47
N ILE A 40 -10.75 3.33 6.21
CA ILE A 40 -9.56 2.48 5.98
C ILE A 40 -9.70 1.80 4.63
N SER A 41 -8.73 1.97 3.75
CA SER A 41 -8.64 1.22 2.50
C SER A 41 -7.39 0.36 2.52
N PHE A 42 -7.54 -0.97 2.57
CA PHE A 42 -6.44 -1.93 2.51
C PHE A 42 -6.70 -3.01 1.45
N PHE A 43 -5.64 -3.42 0.74
CA PHE A 43 -5.71 -4.56 -0.16
C PHE A 43 -6.10 -5.87 0.55
N LEU A 44 -5.58 -6.10 1.76
CA LEU A 44 -5.86 -7.30 2.56
C LEU A 44 -6.14 -6.93 4.01
N TYR A 45 -7.39 -6.58 4.32
CA TYR A 45 -7.83 -6.36 5.69
C TYR A 45 -8.09 -7.69 6.41
N ASN A 46 -7.14 -8.19 7.22
CA ASN A 46 -7.34 -9.37 8.07
C ASN A 46 -6.59 -9.35 9.41
N ASN A 47 -6.13 -8.18 9.85
CA ASN A 47 -5.39 -8.07 11.09
C ASN A 47 -6.35 -8.06 12.30
N PRO A 48 -6.31 -9.09 13.18
CA PRO A 48 -7.25 -9.18 14.30
C PRO A 48 -6.98 -8.16 15.42
N PHE A 49 -5.75 -7.64 15.52
CA PHE A 49 -5.36 -6.64 16.52
C PHE A 49 -5.87 -5.26 16.13
N LEU A 50 -5.65 -4.86 14.87
CA LEU A 50 -6.24 -3.65 14.32
C LEU A 50 -7.76 -3.69 14.44
N HIS A 51 -8.38 -4.80 14.04
CA HIS A 51 -9.83 -4.88 14.10
C HIS A 51 -10.37 -4.81 15.53
N LYS A 52 -9.71 -5.45 16.51
CA LYS A 52 -10.10 -5.35 17.92
C LYS A 52 -10.06 -3.90 18.42
N HIS A 53 -9.02 -3.16 18.06
CA HIS A 53 -8.92 -1.74 18.42
C HIS A 53 -10.05 -0.91 17.80
N LEU A 54 -10.38 -1.16 16.53
CA LEU A 54 -11.51 -0.49 15.87
C LEU A 54 -12.86 -0.86 16.51
N GLU A 55 -13.06 -2.09 16.96
CA GLU A 55 -14.26 -2.46 17.75
C GLU A 55 -14.33 -1.68 19.06
N GLU A 56 -13.21 -1.47 19.75
CA GLU A 56 -13.14 -0.66 20.97
C GLU A 56 -13.50 0.80 20.71
N LEU A 57 -12.96 1.41 19.65
CA LEU A 57 -13.33 2.78 19.24
C LEU A 57 -14.80 2.87 18.81
N SER A 58 -15.29 1.87 18.09
CA SER A 58 -16.70 1.79 17.68
C SER A 58 -17.65 1.76 18.87
N ARG A 59 -17.31 1.04 19.95
CA ARG A 59 -18.09 1.04 21.21
C ARG A 59 -18.12 2.42 21.89
N LYS A 60 -17.14 3.26 21.63
CA LYS A 60 -17.08 4.66 22.10
C LYS A 60 -17.80 5.65 21.17
N GLY A 61 -18.42 5.18 20.09
CA GLY A 61 -19.18 6.00 19.15
C GLY A 61 -18.43 6.38 17.87
N CYS A 62 -17.19 5.90 17.66
CA CYS A 62 -16.47 6.12 16.40
C CYS A 62 -17.20 5.44 15.23
N LYS A 63 -17.39 6.17 14.13
CA LYS A 63 -17.88 5.62 12.85
C LYS A 63 -16.72 5.06 12.06
N ILE A 64 -16.84 3.83 11.55
CA ILE A 64 -15.72 3.15 10.92
C ILE A 64 -16.15 2.58 9.57
N ASN A 65 -15.50 3.01 8.50
CA ASN A 65 -15.67 2.46 7.16
C ASN A 65 -14.39 1.73 6.75
N ILE A 66 -14.51 0.46 6.38
CA ILE A 66 -13.39 -0.39 5.97
C ILE A 66 -13.65 -0.85 4.54
N TYR A 67 -12.71 -0.59 3.66
CA TYR A 67 -12.71 -0.98 2.25
C TYR A 67 -11.60 -2.00 2.03
N SER A 68 -11.97 -3.15 1.47
CA SER A 68 -11.04 -4.22 1.18
C SER A 68 -11.51 -5.05 -0.01
N ILE A 69 -10.72 -6.04 -0.41
CA ILE A 69 -11.08 -6.96 -1.49
C ILE A 69 -11.97 -8.11 -0.98
N PRO A 70 -12.68 -8.81 -1.88
CA PRO A 70 -13.35 -10.09 -1.60
C PRO A 70 -12.44 -11.15 -0.94
N LEU A 71 -13.01 -12.00 -0.08
CA LEU A 71 -12.28 -13.09 0.58
C LEU A 71 -11.67 -14.10 -0.40
N SER A 72 -12.26 -14.29 -1.59
CA SER A 72 -11.68 -15.12 -2.66
C SER A 72 -10.31 -14.63 -3.15
N GLY A 73 -9.89 -13.42 -2.75
CA GLY A 73 -8.56 -12.87 -3.03
C GLY A 73 -7.51 -13.20 -2.00
N TYR A 74 -7.90 -13.79 -0.89
CA TYR A 74 -6.99 -14.12 0.19
C TYR A 74 -6.36 -15.49 -0.05
N ASP A 75 -5.07 -15.59 0.25
CA ASP A 75 -4.32 -16.84 0.18
C ASP A 75 -4.88 -17.84 1.21
N THR A 76 -5.35 -19.00 0.72
CA THR A 76 -5.86 -20.11 1.52
C THR A 76 -4.75 -21.03 2.04
N LYS A 77 -3.49 -20.85 1.58
CA LYS A 77 -2.36 -21.62 2.06
C LYS A 77 -2.06 -21.28 3.52
N LYS A 78 -2.18 -22.27 4.39
CA LYS A 78 -1.78 -22.16 5.79
C LYS A 78 -0.27 -21.93 5.91
N LYS A 79 0.10 -21.03 6.80
CA LYS A 79 1.48 -20.68 7.13
C LYS A 79 1.66 -20.76 8.65
N LYS A 80 2.87 -21.07 9.09
CA LYS A 80 3.27 -20.96 10.50
C LYS A 80 3.41 -19.48 10.84
N LEU A 81 2.68 -19.03 11.85
CA LEU A 81 2.59 -17.64 12.30
C LEU A 81 3.02 -17.58 13.75
N TYR A 82 3.98 -16.72 14.05
CA TYR A 82 4.56 -16.61 15.38
C TYR A 82 3.79 -15.59 16.19
N ILE A 83 3.37 -15.98 17.39
CA ILE A 83 2.84 -15.07 18.42
C ILE A 83 4.04 -14.40 19.08
N ASN A 84 5.00 -15.21 19.51
CA ASN A 84 6.34 -14.87 19.97
C ASN A 84 7.33 -15.90 19.39
N GLU A 85 8.60 -15.86 19.80
CA GLU A 85 9.64 -16.73 19.24
C GLU A 85 9.40 -18.22 19.53
N GLU A 86 8.69 -18.53 20.62
CA GLU A 86 8.46 -19.90 21.10
C GLU A 86 7.12 -20.49 20.65
N ARG A 87 6.10 -19.64 20.45
CA ARG A 87 4.72 -20.05 20.19
C ARG A 87 4.27 -19.63 18.81
N SER A 88 3.68 -20.59 18.10
CA SER A 88 3.14 -20.36 16.77
C SER A 88 1.81 -21.05 16.56
N ILE A 89 1.06 -20.54 15.58
CA ILE A 89 -0.18 -21.13 15.09
C ILE A 89 -0.06 -21.40 13.60
N SER A 90 -0.90 -22.28 13.07
CA SER A 90 -0.99 -22.54 11.63
C SER A 90 -2.31 -21.99 11.11
N SER A 91 -2.26 -21.00 10.22
CA SER A 91 -3.46 -20.40 9.64
C SER A 91 -3.16 -19.75 8.30
N SER A 92 -4.22 -19.56 7.49
CA SER A 92 -4.15 -18.86 6.22
C SER A 92 -4.57 -17.40 6.35
N LYS A 93 -4.27 -16.60 5.32
CA LYS A 93 -4.78 -15.22 5.24
C LYS A 93 -6.30 -15.21 5.13
N PHE A 94 -6.85 -16.17 4.40
CA PHE A 94 -8.30 -16.38 4.25
C PHE A 94 -8.98 -16.66 5.59
N ASP A 95 -8.44 -17.59 6.39
CA ASP A 95 -9.04 -17.98 7.68
C ASP A 95 -9.24 -16.76 8.60
N TYR A 96 -8.24 -15.89 8.68
CA TYR A 96 -8.31 -14.66 9.48
C TYR A 96 -9.14 -13.57 8.82
N GLY A 97 -9.10 -13.45 7.50
CA GLY A 97 -9.98 -12.55 6.75
C GLY A 97 -11.44 -12.86 7.06
N GLN A 98 -11.83 -14.13 6.97
CA GLN A 98 -13.19 -14.58 7.28
C GLN A 98 -13.59 -14.22 8.72
N LYS A 99 -12.72 -14.47 9.70
CA LYS A 99 -13.00 -14.13 11.12
C LYS A 99 -13.19 -12.62 11.31
N VAL A 100 -12.31 -11.81 10.73
CA VAL A 100 -12.38 -10.34 10.83
C VAL A 100 -13.62 -9.80 10.12
N TYR A 101 -13.96 -10.34 8.95
CA TYR A 101 -15.13 -9.91 8.19
C TYR A 101 -16.44 -10.25 8.93
N THR A 102 -16.53 -11.45 9.51
CA THR A 102 -17.66 -11.85 10.35
C THR A 102 -17.80 -10.96 11.58
N ARG A 103 -16.69 -10.63 12.26
CA ARG A 103 -16.69 -9.72 13.41
C ARG A 103 -17.18 -8.31 13.02
N ALA A 104 -16.72 -7.78 11.88
CA ALA A 104 -17.17 -6.48 11.39
C ALA A 104 -18.70 -6.44 11.18
N CYS A 105 -19.30 -7.52 10.65
CA CYS A 105 -20.76 -7.60 10.46
C CYS A 105 -21.56 -7.52 11.76
N ASN A 106 -20.97 -7.92 12.88
CA ASN A 106 -21.60 -7.94 14.20
C ASN A 106 -21.53 -6.59 14.92
N HIS A 107 -20.85 -5.59 14.34
CA HIS A 107 -20.71 -4.24 14.91
C HIS A 107 -21.40 -3.19 14.03
N PRO A 108 -22.56 -2.63 14.43
CA PRO A 108 -23.34 -1.72 13.59
C PRO A 108 -22.59 -0.46 13.10
N SER A 109 -21.68 0.09 13.92
CA SER A 109 -20.91 1.29 13.54
C SER A 109 -19.67 0.98 12.70
N ILE A 110 -19.43 -0.30 12.38
CA ILE A 110 -18.37 -0.73 11.47
C ILE A 110 -19.01 -1.18 10.15
N GLN A 111 -18.78 -0.42 9.09
CA GLN A 111 -19.18 -0.77 7.74
C GLN A 111 -18.01 -1.39 6.99
N LEU A 112 -18.05 -2.70 6.80
CA LEU A 112 -17.15 -3.38 5.87
C LEU A 112 -17.74 -3.34 4.46
N LYS A 113 -17.00 -2.74 3.53
CA LYS A 113 -17.35 -2.59 2.12
C LYS A 113 -16.28 -3.26 1.26
N ILE A 114 -16.74 -3.92 0.21
CA ILE A 114 -15.94 -4.73 -0.69
C ILE A 114 -15.84 -4.02 -2.02
N PHE A 115 -14.61 -3.70 -2.42
CA PHE A 115 -14.34 -3.23 -3.78
C PHE A 115 -14.14 -4.47 -4.68
N PRO A 116 -15.07 -4.75 -5.61
CA PRO A 116 -15.03 -5.96 -6.41
C PRO A 116 -13.92 -5.94 -7.48
N HIS A 117 -13.70 -7.08 -8.10
CA HIS A 117 -12.76 -7.22 -9.22
C HIS A 117 -13.17 -6.44 -10.46
N THR A 118 -12.32 -5.53 -10.91
CA THR A 118 -12.54 -4.79 -12.17
C THR A 118 -11.85 -5.40 -13.39
N TYR A 119 -10.95 -6.39 -13.21
CA TYR A 119 -10.16 -6.98 -14.29
C TYR A 119 -10.65 -8.36 -14.68
N VAL A 120 -10.85 -8.56 -15.99
CA VAL A 120 -10.96 -9.88 -16.63
C VAL A 120 -9.59 -10.21 -17.21
N TRP A 121 -8.60 -10.53 -16.38
CA TRP A 121 -7.34 -11.06 -16.90
C TRP A 121 -7.36 -12.59 -16.83
N TYR A 122 -6.96 -13.21 -17.94
CA TYR A 122 -6.61 -14.63 -18.09
C TYR A 122 -6.07 -15.15 -16.76
N LYS A 123 -6.70 -16.18 -16.17
CA LYS A 123 -6.34 -16.82 -14.88
C LYS A 123 -4.81 -17.02 -14.78
N GLN A 124 -4.07 -15.99 -14.40
CA GLN A 124 -2.67 -16.11 -14.10
C GLN A 124 -2.64 -16.57 -12.65
N LYS A 125 -2.20 -17.81 -12.44
CA LYS A 125 -1.79 -18.26 -11.11
C LYS A 125 -0.68 -17.31 -10.64
N THR A 126 -1.04 -16.34 -9.79
CA THR A 126 -0.07 -15.52 -9.08
C THR A 126 0.29 -16.23 -7.77
N SER A 127 1.44 -15.91 -7.19
CA SER A 127 1.87 -16.47 -5.90
C SER A 127 0.95 -16.11 -4.72
N ARG A 128 -0.06 -15.26 -4.96
CA ARG A 128 -1.01 -14.74 -3.96
C ARG A 128 -2.48 -15.09 -4.27
N GLY A 129 -2.74 -15.95 -5.27
CA GLY A 129 -4.09 -16.37 -5.67
C GLY A 129 -4.28 -16.38 -7.19
N CYS A 130 -5.47 -16.81 -7.66
CA CYS A 130 -5.81 -16.89 -9.09
C CYS A 130 -6.31 -15.58 -9.71
N ASN A 131 -6.56 -14.54 -8.90
CA ASN A 131 -7.24 -13.32 -9.34
C ASN A 131 -6.41 -12.06 -8.98
N SER A 132 -6.20 -11.17 -9.95
CA SER A 132 -5.55 -9.87 -9.77
C SER A 132 -6.58 -8.79 -9.40
N TYR A 133 -6.45 -8.17 -8.23
CA TYR A 133 -7.34 -7.08 -7.80
C TYR A 133 -6.72 -5.71 -8.09
N SER A 134 -7.58 -4.74 -8.37
CA SER A 134 -7.24 -3.34 -8.65
C SER A 134 -7.03 -2.49 -7.40
N LEU A 135 -7.64 -2.85 -6.26
CA LEU A 135 -7.44 -2.12 -5.01
C LEU A 135 -6.11 -2.54 -4.37
N HIS A 136 -5.10 -1.68 -4.44
CA HIS A 136 -3.80 -1.94 -3.81
C HIS A 136 -3.32 -0.79 -2.92
N ASN A 137 -4.16 0.21 -2.67
CA ASN A 137 -3.83 1.31 -1.76
C ASN A 137 -3.86 0.84 -0.30
N LYS A 138 -3.06 1.49 0.54
CA LYS A 138 -3.12 1.34 1.99
C LYS A 138 -3.13 2.71 2.62
N SER A 139 -4.34 3.20 2.84
CA SER A 139 -4.56 4.58 3.24
C SER A 139 -5.68 4.66 4.23
N ILE A 140 -5.58 5.63 5.12
CA ILE A 140 -6.53 5.85 6.20
C ILE A 140 -6.81 7.34 6.30
N LEU A 141 -8.08 7.71 6.38
CA LEU A 141 -8.55 9.06 6.67
C LEU A 141 -9.23 9.01 8.03
N ALA A 142 -8.67 9.72 9.01
CA ALA A 142 -9.20 9.76 10.37
C ALA A 142 -9.54 11.20 10.76
N PHE A 143 -10.71 11.37 11.36
CA PHE A 143 -11.25 12.65 11.80
C PHE A 143 -11.30 12.73 13.33
N TYR A 144 -10.84 13.86 13.84
CA TYR A 144 -10.78 14.23 15.24
C TYR A 144 -11.44 15.61 15.40
N PRO A 145 -11.84 16.01 16.63
CA PRO A 145 -12.48 17.30 16.86
C PRO A 145 -11.70 18.48 16.27
N ASP A 146 -10.37 18.46 16.39
CA ASP A 146 -9.49 19.59 16.05
C ASP A 146 -8.53 19.30 14.88
N GLU A 147 -8.55 18.10 14.33
CA GLU A 147 -7.63 17.73 13.24
C GLU A 147 -8.15 16.61 12.34
N VAL A 148 -7.54 16.51 11.15
CA VAL A 148 -7.74 15.40 10.22
C VAL A 148 -6.39 14.81 9.85
N LYS A 149 -6.27 13.49 10.00
CA LYS A 149 -5.06 12.73 9.66
C LYS A 149 -5.26 11.96 8.37
N CYS A 150 -4.38 12.20 7.41
CA CYS A 150 -4.27 11.46 6.16
C CYS A 150 -3.04 10.54 6.26
N ILE A 151 -3.29 9.24 6.45
CA ILE A 151 -2.24 8.25 6.68
C ILE A 151 -2.08 7.41 5.42
N SER A 152 -0.85 7.26 4.93
CA SER A 152 -0.50 6.36 3.83
C SER A 152 0.63 5.44 4.28
N THR A 153 0.53 4.15 3.95
CA THR A 153 1.51 3.16 4.40
C THR A 153 1.86 2.18 3.28
N SER A 154 3.07 1.61 3.30
CA SER A 154 3.40 0.46 2.46
C SER A 154 2.88 -0.85 3.06
N CYS A 155 2.65 -0.87 4.38
CA CYS A 155 2.29 -2.04 5.16
C CYS A 155 0.80 -2.38 4.97
N ASN A 156 0.49 -3.60 4.52
CA ASN A 156 -0.89 -4.11 4.55
C ASN A 156 -1.40 -4.36 5.98
N PHE A 157 -0.47 -4.47 6.94
CA PHE A 157 -0.68 -5.06 8.26
C PHE A 157 -1.31 -6.45 8.22
N ALA A 158 -1.35 -7.11 7.06
CA ALA A 158 -2.07 -8.36 6.89
C ALA A 158 -1.34 -9.47 7.66
N LEU A 159 -2.12 -10.24 8.42
CA LEU A 159 -1.60 -11.36 9.19
C LEU A 159 -0.92 -12.37 8.25
N GLY A 160 0.29 -12.79 8.62
CA GLY A 160 1.09 -13.71 7.82
C GLY A 160 1.80 -13.10 6.62
N ASP A 161 1.78 -11.77 6.47
CA ASP A 161 2.77 -11.10 5.63
C ASP A 161 4.19 -11.40 6.14
N PRO A 162 5.16 -11.62 5.22
CA PRO A 162 6.56 -11.71 5.59
C PRO A 162 7.01 -10.37 6.18
N PRO A 163 8.00 -10.38 7.09
CA PRO A 163 8.67 -9.16 7.49
C PRO A 163 9.27 -8.46 6.27
N HIS A 164 8.97 -7.17 6.12
CA HIS A 164 9.41 -6.31 5.03
C HIS A 164 9.85 -4.97 5.61
N SER A 165 10.75 -4.29 4.91
CA SER A 165 11.01 -2.87 5.21
C SER A 165 9.79 -2.08 4.78
N GLU A 166 9.14 -1.42 5.73
CA GLU A 166 7.86 -0.76 5.54
C GLU A 166 7.97 0.70 5.99
N ASN A 167 7.13 1.57 5.44
CA ASN A 167 7.04 2.96 5.84
C ASN A 167 5.59 3.41 6.00
N MET A 168 5.40 4.41 6.84
CA MET A 168 4.12 5.08 7.05
C MET A 168 4.34 6.59 7.08
N LEU A 169 3.48 7.31 6.36
CA LEU A 169 3.43 8.76 6.26
C LEU A 169 2.12 9.23 6.86
N ILE A 170 2.19 10.20 7.76
CA ILE A 170 1.02 10.88 8.33
C ILE A 170 1.12 12.34 7.96
N VAL A 171 0.08 12.84 7.31
CA VAL A 171 -0.08 14.27 7.00
C VAL A 171 -1.31 14.77 7.73
N THR A 172 -1.14 15.86 8.46
CA THR A 172 -2.18 16.41 9.34
C THR A 172 -2.44 17.87 8.97
N ASN A 173 -3.71 18.25 8.83
CA ASN A 173 -4.15 19.63 8.55
C ASN A 173 -3.43 20.24 7.32
N ASP A 174 -3.45 19.51 6.20
CA ASP A 174 -3.07 19.97 4.85
C ASP A 174 -4.28 19.85 3.92
N ASP A 175 -4.87 20.98 3.55
CA ASP A 175 -6.16 21.02 2.84
C ASP A 175 -6.11 20.24 1.51
N SER A 176 -5.00 20.34 0.78
CA SER A 176 -4.84 19.68 -0.51
C SER A 176 -4.79 18.15 -0.37
N THR A 177 -4.03 17.64 0.59
CA THR A 177 -3.97 16.19 0.88
C THR A 177 -5.30 15.71 1.44
N MET A 178 -5.93 16.47 2.34
CA MET A 178 -7.24 16.16 2.89
C MET A 178 -8.31 16.06 1.80
N GLN A 179 -8.31 17.00 0.84
CA GLN A 179 -9.24 16.98 -0.28
C GLN A 179 -9.03 15.73 -1.14
N MET A 180 -7.78 15.40 -1.50
CA MET A 180 -7.49 14.18 -2.28
C MET A 180 -7.91 12.90 -1.54
N PHE A 181 -7.70 12.81 -0.22
CA PHE A 181 -8.16 11.66 0.56
C PHE A 181 -9.69 11.57 0.61
N LYS A 182 -10.39 12.70 0.82
CA LYS A 182 -11.86 12.76 0.80
C LYS A 182 -12.42 12.31 -0.55
N ASP A 183 -11.86 12.81 -1.66
CA ASP A 183 -12.29 12.43 -3.01
C ASP A 183 -12.01 10.95 -3.28
N TYR A 184 -10.84 10.46 -2.89
CA TYR A 184 -10.52 9.03 -3.00
C TYR A 184 -11.50 8.14 -2.24
N PHE A 185 -11.78 8.44 -0.98
CA PHE A 185 -12.69 7.64 -0.16
C PHE A 185 -14.15 7.76 -0.60
N SER A 186 -14.59 8.95 -1.04
CA SER A 186 -15.93 9.14 -1.62
C SER A 186 -16.13 8.27 -2.86
N LEU A 187 -15.15 8.27 -3.79
CA LEU A 187 -15.20 7.43 -4.98
C LEU A 187 -15.10 5.94 -4.64
N LEU A 188 -14.23 5.57 -3.70
CA LEU A 188 -14.11 4.18 -3.26
C LEU A 188 -15.42 3.70 -2.63
N ASP A 189 -16.11 4.54 -1.87
CA ASP A 189 -17.42 4.25 -1.29
C ASP A 189 -18.47 3.99 -2.36
N LYS A 190 -18.58 4.90 -3.32
CA LYS A 190 -19.49 4.80 -4.47
C LYS A 190 -19.34 3.49 -5.23
N TRP A 191 -18.10 3.01 -5.38
CA TRP A 191 -17.80 1.81 -6.15
C TRP A 191 -17.64 0.53 -5.30
N SER A 192 -17.91 0.58 -4.01
CA SER A 192 -17.83 -0.58 -3.11
C SER A 192 -19.22 -1.07 -2.69
N ILE A 193 -19.32 -2.36 -2.41
CA ILE A 193 -20.57 -3.03 -2.01
C ILE A 193 -20.46 -3.41 -0.55
N ASN A 194 -21.47 -3.15 0.28
CA ASN A 194 -21.47 -3.61 1.66
C ASN A 194 -21.25 -5.14 1.71
N TYR A 195 -20.37 -5.63 2.58
CA TYR A 195 -20.04 -7.06 2.64
C TYR A 195 -21.26 -7.94 2.90
N LYS A 196 -22.27 -7.45 3.63
CA LYS A 196 -23.53 -8.17 3.88
C LYS A 196 -24.31 -8.46 2.58
N ASP A 197 -24.20 -7.57 1.61
CA ASP A 197 -24.89 -7.65 0.32
C ASP A 197 -23.99 -8.19 -0.80
N PHE A 198 -22.68 -8.29 -0.53
CA PHE A 198 -21.70 -8.73 -1.49
C PHE A 198 -21.86 -10.23 -1.78
N LYS A 199 -22.23 -10.54 -3.02
CA LYS A 199 -22.23 -11.92 -3.54
C LYS A 199 -21.01 -12.09 -4.44
N ASP A 200 -20.13 -13.01 -4.07
CA ASP A 200 -18.96 -13.33 -4.89
C ASP A 200 -19.39 -14.10 -6.15
N LYS A 201 -19.73 -13.34 -7.19
CA LYS A 201 -20.08 -13.88 -8.50
C LYS A 201 -18.79 -14.13 -9.27
N ASN A 202 -18.15 -15.25 -8.97
CA ASN A 202 -16.98 -15.76 -9.69
C ASN A 202 -17.15 -15.53 -11.20
N ASN A 203 -16.20 -14.81 -11.82
CA ASN A 203 -16.14 -14.48 -13.26
C ASN A 203 -17.05 -13.34 -13.78
N GLN A 204 -17.81 -12.61 -12.96
CA GLN A 204 -18.49 -11.40 -13.45
C GLN A 204 -17.59 -10.17 -13.35
N ARG A 205 -17.47 -9.42 -14.45
CA ARG A 205 -16.71 -8.17 -14.50
C ARG A 205 -17.47 -7.10 -13.73
N PHE A 206 -16.87 -6.55 -12.67
CA PHE A 206 -17.36 -5.32 -12.08
C PHE A 206 -16.87 -4.14 -12.94
N VAL A 207 -17.80 -3.45 -13.57
CA VAL A 207 -17.47 -2.31 -14.46
C VAL A 207 -17.58 -1.04 -13.63
N VAL A 208 -16.48 -0.29 -13.58
CA VAL A 208 -16.43 1.05 -13.00
C VAL A 208 -16.36 2.09 -14.11
N THR A 209 -17.06 3.21 -13.92
CA THR A 209 -16.93 4.39 -14.76
C THR A 209 -16.03 5.38 -14.02
N PRO A 210 -14.81 5.66 -14.50
CA PRO A 210 -13.91 6.55 -13.78
C PRO A 210 -14.47 7.97 -13.72
N GLU A 211 -14.30 8.62 -12.58
CA GLU A 211 -14.57 10.06 -12.44
C GLU A 211 -13.33 10.87 -12.78
N VAL A 212 -13.57 12.04 -13.37
CA VAL A 212 -12.52 12.96 -13.82
C VAL A 212 -12.33 14.02 -12.75
N LEU A 213 -11.20 13.96 -12.08
CA LEU A 213 -10.79 14.94 -11.09
C LEU A 213 -9.95 16.04 -11.73
N ASP A 214 -10.14 17.28 -11.30
CA ASP A 214 -9.23 18.37 -11.63
C ASP A 214 -7.99 18.29 -10.72
N PRO A 215 -6.79 18.02 -11.27
CA PRO A 215 -5.59 17.95 -10.47
C PRO A 215 -5.11 19.30 -9.95
N SER A 216 -5.69 20.43 -10.37
CA SER A 216 -5.36 21.76 -9.83
C SER A 216 -5.69 21.88 -8.34
N HIS A 217 -6.62 21.07 -7.84
CA HIS A 217 -6.97 20.99 -6.42
C HIS A 217 -5.94 20.21 -5.58
N TYR A 218 -5.01 19.49 -6.22
CA TYR A 218 -4.04 18.63 -5.54
C TYR A 218 -2.60 19.02 -5.84
N THR A 219 -1.86 19.34 -4.78
CA THR A 219 -0.46 19.78 -4.88
C THR A 219 0.50 18.59 -4.89
N ASN A 220 0.46 17.74 -3.87
CA ASN A 220 1.49 16.72 -3.61
C ASN A 220 0.94 15.32 -3.31
N CYS A 221 -0.37 15.14 -3.31
CA CYS A 221 -1.02 13.86 -3.05
C CYS A 221 -1.84 13.43 -4.26
N TYR A 222 -1.66 12.18 -4.69
CA TYR A 222 -2.44 11.59 -5.78
C TYR A 222 -2.66 10.10 -5.52
N PHE A 223 -3.87 9.62 -5.77
CA PHE A 223 -4.20 8.20 -5.75
C PHE A 223 -4.22 7.59 -7.15
N THR A 224 -3.83 6.32 -7.23
CA THR A 224 -4.13 5.48 -8.39
C THR A 224 -5.28 4.52 -8.06
N ALA A 225 -6.27 4.47 -8.94
CA ALA A 225 -7.43 3.60 -8.84
C ALA A 225 -8.14 3.48 -10.20
N PRO A 226 -8.82 2.36 -10.51
CA PRO A 226 -9.52 2.19 -11.77
C PRO A 226 -10.72 3.15 -11.94
N PHE A 227 -11.19 3.75 -10.85
CA PHE A 227 -12.30 4.71 -10.84
C PHE A 227 -11.85 6.18 -10.84
N ILE A 228 -10.55 6.46 -11.04
CA ILE A 228 -10.00 7.83 -11.08
C ILE A 228 -9.32 8.12 -12.42
N LYS A 229 -9.66 9.27 -12.99
CA LYS A 229 -8.90 9.99 -14.01
C LYS A 229 -8.52 11.39 -13.49
N TYR A 230 -7.41 11.93 -13.98
CA TYR A 230 -7.06 13.34 -13.80
C TYR A 230 -6.93 13.99 -15.18
N ASN A 231 -7.70 15.04 -15.46
CA ASN A 231 -7.75 15.67 -16.79
C ASN A 231 -7.88 14.65 -17.93
N GLU A 232 -8.87 13.75 -17.84
CA GLU A 232 -9.11 12.61 -18.75
C GLU A 232 -8.02 11.53 -18.81
N ILE A 233 -6.89 11.71 -18.14
CA ILE A 233 -5.79 10.74 -18.11
C ILE A 233 -6.04 9.74 -16.98
N GLY A 234 -6.01 8.44 -17.30
CA GLY A 234 -6.14 7.37 -16.28
C GLY A 234 -5.12 7.55 -15.15
N SER A 235 -5.56 7.42 -13.90
CA SER A 235 -4.76 7.76 -12.71
C SER A 235 -3.38 7.12 -12.67
N ASN A 236 -3.23 5.86 -13.09
CA ASN A 236 -1.93 5.19 -13.20
C ASN A 236 -0.96 5.97 -14.09
N HIS A 237 -1.40 6.39 -15.29
CA HIS A 237 -0.56 7.16 -16.21
C HIS A 237 -0.27 8.55 -15.68
N TYR A 238 -1.25 9.19 -15.07
CA TYR A 238 -1.09 10.52 -14.50
C TYR A 238 -0.02 10.52 -13.39
N VAL A 239 -0.15 9.62 -12.41
CA VAL A 239 0.79 9.50 -11.29
C VAL A 239 2.18 9.05 -11.77
N GLN A 240 2.25 8.10 -12.71
CA GLN A 240 3.52 7.71 -13.34
C GLN A 240 4.21 8.91 -14.02
N ASN A 241 3.46 9.75 -14.73
CA ASN A 241 4.01 10.97 -15.34
C ASN A 241 4.50 11.96 -14.28
N LYS A 242 3.79 12.14 -13.17
CA LYS A 242 4.24 12.98 -12.04
C LYS A 242 5.56 12.48 -11.45
N ILE A 243 5.69 11.18 -11.22
CA ILE A 243 6.94 10.56 -10.75
C ILE A 243 8.09 10.81 -11.75
N ILE A 244 7.83 10.63 -13.05
CA ILE A 244 8.81 10.89 -14.11
C ILE A 244 9.24 12.36 -14.13
N THR A 245 8.29 13.29 -14.03
CA THR A 245 8.60 14.72 -13.95
C THR A 245 9.49 15.03 -12.74
N TYR A 246 9.19 14.45 -11.58
CA TYR A 246 10.00 14.64 -10.38
C TYR A 246 11.43 14.10 -10.55
N ILE A 247 11.58 12.93 -11.17
CA ILE A 247 12.89 12.34 -11.51
C ILE A 247 13.69 13.27 -12.43
N LEU A 248 13.06 13.77 -13.49
CA LEU A 248 13.72 14.63 -14.48
C LEU A 248 14.13 16.00 -13.90
N GLN A 249 13.52 16.43 -12.79
CA GLN A 249 13.88 17.67 -12.10
C GLN A 249 15.05 17.51 -11.11
N ALA A 250 15.51 16.28 -10.85
CA ALA A 250 16.58 16.02 -9.89
C ALA A 250 17.89 16.74 -10.28
N LYS A 251 18.50 17.47 -9.35
CA LYS A 251 19.72 18.27 -9.61
C LYS A 251 21.01 17.65 -9.08
N LYS A 252 20.91 16.85 -8.02
CA LYS A 252 22.07 16.32 -7.28
C LYS A 252 22.01 14.83 -7.05
N ARG A 253 20.83 14.30 -6.70
CA ARG A 253 20.66 12.91 -6.33
C ARG A 253 19.27 12.38 -6.68
N ILE A 254 19.21 11.12 -7.08
CA ILE A 254 18.00 10.31 -7.19
C ILE A 254 18.15 9.10 -6.25
N LEU A 255 17.22 8.97 -5.30
CA LEU A 255 17.13 7.81 -4.41
C LEU A 255 15.81 7.09 -4.70
N ILE A 256 15.89 5.80 -5.04
CA ILE A 256 14.70 4.98 -5.30
C ILE A 256 14.73 3.75 -4.43
N CYS A 257 13.68 3.57 -3.66
CA CYS A 257 13.45 2.38 -2.86
C CYS A 257 12.15 1.73 -3.33
N GLY A 258 12.19 0.44 -3.66
CA GLY A 258 10.97 -0.27 -4.08
C GLY A 258 11.13 -1.78 -4.05
N GLN A 259 10.04 -2.51 -3.84
CA GLN A 259 10.07 -3.97 -3.87
C GLN A 259 10.51 -4.52 -5.24
N HIS A 260 10.01 -3.88 -6.30
CA HIS A 260 10.28 -4.19 -7.69
C HIS A 260 10.56 -2.90 -8.45
N ILE A 261 11.66 -2.86 -9.21
CA ILE A 261 11.98 -1.79 -10.16
C ILE A 261 12.34 -2.49 -11.45
N SER A 262 11.64 -2.15 -12.53
CA SER A 262 11.76 -2.89 -13.78
C SER A 262 11.44 -1.99 -14.97
N ASN A 263 12.20 -2.13 -16.05
CA ASN A 263 11.94 -1.45 -17.33
C ASN A 263 10.94 -2.24 -18.17
N ILE A 264 9.86 -2.73 -17.56
CA ILE A 264 8.89 -3.57 -18.26
C ILE A 264 8.08 -2.68 -19.18
N ASN A 265 7.98 -3.11 -20.44
CA ASN A 265 7.00 -2.60 -21.39
C ASN A 265 5.62 -2.93 -20.81
N SER A 266 4.92 -1.92 -20.30
CA SER A 266 3.60 -2.16 -19.71
C SER A 266 2.67 -2.73 -20.79
N PHE A 267 1.60 -3.42 -20.39
CA PHE A 267 0.58 -3.85 -21.35
C PHE A 267 -0.04 -2.68 -22.12
N ASP A 268 0.14 -1.45 -21.62
CA ASP A 268 -0.08 -0.23 -22.36
C ASP A 268 1.22 0.31 -23.00
N LYS A 269 1.29 0.23 -24.33
CA LYS A 269 2.41 0.76 -25.12
C LYS A 269 2.56 2.29 -25.01
N LYS A 270 1.58 3.01 -24.47
CA LYS A 270 1.65 4.47 -24.26
C LYS A 270 2.26 4.85 -22.90
N SER A 271 2.51 3.88 -22.01
CA SER A 271 3.11 4.16 -20.71
C SER A 271 4.58 4.58 -20.84
N LYS A 272 4.95 5.70 -20.21
CA LYS A 272 6.36 6.14 -20.15
C LYS A 272 7.15 5.33 -19.12
N SER A 273 8.45 5.11 -19.32
CA SER A 273 9.26 4.37 -18.35
C SER A 273 9.92 5.26 -17.30
N ILE A 274 9.75 4.89 -16.02
CA ILE A 274 10.51 5.48 -14.91
C ILE A 274 12.02 5.22 -15.09
N VAL A 275 12.38 4.04 -15.61
CA VAL A 275 13.77 3.67 -15.88
C VAL A 275 14.39 4.59 -16.92
N GLU A 276 13.70 4.78 -18.05
CA GLU A 276 14.18 5.66 -19.12
C GLU A 276 14.34 7.09 -18.62
N ALA A 277 13.43 7.58 -17.77
CA ALA A 277 13.54 8.91 -17.18
C ALA A 277 14.81 9.07 -16.32
N ILE A 278 15.15 8.04 -15.53
CA ILE A 278 16.35 8.05 -14.68
C ILE A 278 17.61 8.03 -15.54
N THR A 279 17.66 7.13 -16.53
CA THR A 279 18.80 7.03 -17.47
C THR A 279 18.99 8.34 -18.23
N LYS A 280 17.90 8.92 -18.75
CA LYS A 280 17.92 10.22 -19.42
C LYS A 280 18.50 11.28 -18.49
N ARG A 281 18.00 11.39 -17.26
CA ARG A 281 18.46 12.43 -16.34
C ARG A 281 19.93 12.27 -15.94
N ALA A 282 20.38 11.04 -15.70
CA ALA A 282 21.78 10.73 -15.41
C ALA A 282 22.70 11.02 -16.61
N SER A 283 22.22 10.87 -17.84
CA SER A 283 22.99 11.22 -19.05
C SER A 283 23.12 12.73 -19.25
N GLU A 284 22.10 13.51 -18.84
CA GLU A 284 22.10 14.97 -18.92
C GLU A 284 22.96 15.62 -17.83
N LEU A 285 23.08 15.00 -16.65
CA LEU A 285 23.91 15.47 -15.53
C LEU A 285 24.89 14.36 -15.10
N PRO A 286 26.14 14.37 -15.60
CA PRO A 286 27.15 13.36 -15.27
C PRO A 286 27.46 13.21 -13.77
N ASP A 287 27.34 14.31 -13.00
CA ASP A 287 27.59 14.33 -11.55
C ASP A 287 26.36 13.91 -10.70
N LEU A 288 25.26 13.52 -11.33
CA LEU A 288 24.04 13.11 -10.64
C LEU A 288 24.24 11.76 -9.95
N GLU A 289 24.11 11.75 -8.63
CA GLU A 289 24.17 10.51 -7.86
C GLU A 289 22.85 9.73 -7.98
N VAL A 290 22.87 8.53 -8.55
CA VAL A 290 21.70 7.65 -8.63
C VAL A 290 21.92 6.41 -7.77
N LYS A 291 21.06 6.21 -6.78
CA LYS A 291 21.04 5.01 -5.93
C LYS A 291 19.67 4.34 -6.00
N VAL A 292 19.71 3.04 -6.24
CA VAL A 292 18.51 2.22 -6.35
C VAL A 292 18.62 1.06 -5.36
N LEU A 293 17.65 0.99 -4.46
CA LEU A 293 17.47 -0.07 -3.49
C LEU A 293 16.24 -0.90 -3.84
N LYS A 294 16.43 -2.19 -4.11
CA LYS A 294 15.32 -3.12 -4.40
C LYS A 294 15.40 -4.43 -3.62
N GLN A 295 14.23 -4.98 -3.32
CA GLN A 295 14.11 -6.23 -2.57
C GLN A 295 14.31 -7.48 -3.44
N THR A 296 13.90 -7.44 -4.71
CA THR A 296 13.93 -8.63 -5.58
C THR A 296 15.09 -8.64 -6.56
N LEU A 297 15.75 -9.79 -6.68
CA LEU A 297 16.71 -10.06 -7.75
C LEU A 297 15.97 -10.19 -9.08
N SER A 298 16.63 -9.88 -10.20
CA SER A 298 16.08 -10.04 -11.55
C SER A 298 15.70 -11.50 -11.84
N THR A 299 16.44 -12.46 -11.27
CA THR A 299 16.18 -13.90 -11.34
C THR A 299 14.92 -14.35 -10.60
N HIS A 300 14.47 -13.59 -9.60
CA HIS A 300 13.25 -13.89 -8.83
C HIS A 300 11.98 -13.37 -9.49
N GLN A 301 12.11 -12.62 -10.59
CA GLN A 301 10.99 -12.10 -11.34
C GLN A 301 10.70 -13.04 -12.50
N LYS A 302 9.41 -13.29 -12.79
CA LYS A 302 8.96 -14.18 -13.88
C LYS A 302 9.51 -13.75 -15.26
N GLN A 303 9.98 -12.51 -15.35
CA GLN A 303 10.53 -11.85 -16.53
C GLN A 303 12.06 -12.01 -16.67
N GLY A 304 12.74 -12.59 -15.67
CA GLY A 304 14.17 -12.92 -15.70
C GLY A 304 15.11 -11.71 -15.91
N LYS A 305 16.16 -11.91 -16.72
CA LYS A 305 17.22 -10.91 -16.98
C LYS A 305 16.76 -9.67 -17.78
N ARG A 306 15.53 -9.61 -18.27
CA ARG A 306 14.98 -8.41 -18.98
C ARG A 306 14.92 -7.16 -18.10
N ASN A 307 15.08 -7.33 -16.79
CA ASN A 307 15.13 -6.28 -15.79
C ASN A 307 16.56 -5.95 -15.31
N ALA A 308 17.58 -6.50 -15.97
CA ALA A 308 18.97 -6.14 -15.71
C ALA A 308 19.20 -4.69 -16.17
N TRP A 309 19.26 -3.78 -15.21
CA TRP A 309 19.67 -2.40 -15.43
C TRP A 309 21.18 -2.34 -15.68
N ASN A 310 21.58 -1.91 -16.88
CA ASN A 310 22.97 -1.66 -17.26
C ASN A 310 23.21 -0.15 -17.44
N VAL A 311 22.98 0.63 -16.39
CA VAL A 311 23.46 2.01 -16.30
C VAL A 311 24.56 2.00 -15.24
N ASN A 312 25.58 2.88 -15.35
CA ASN A 312 26.60 3.16 -14.33
C ASN A 312 25.95 3.66 -13.02
N THR A 313 25.14 2.81 -12.42
CA THR A 313 24.30 3.03 -11.25
C THR A 313 24.73 1.99 -10.25
N LYS A 314 25.10 2.44 -9.04
CA LYS A 314 25.33 1.50 -7.95
C LYS A 314 23.96 0.95 -7.53
N LEU A 315 23.65 -0.24 -8.04
CA LEU A 315 22.49 -1.03 -7.64
C LEU A 315 22.84 -1.73 -6.33
N TYR A 316 22.14 -1.37 -5.27
CA TYR A 316 22.28 -2.02 -3.97
C TYR A 316 21.15 -3.04 -3.82
N ASN A 317 21.50 -4.32 -3.72
CA ASN A 317 20.52 -5.38 -3.44
C ASN A 317 20.46 -5.61 -1.93
N PHE A 318 19.25 -5.56 -1.34
CA PHE A 318 19.05 -5.68 0.11
C PHE A 318 19.56 -7.01 0.71
N TYR A 319 19.71 -8.05 -0.11
CA TYR A 319 20.20 -9.37 0.33
C TYR A 319 21.71 -9.58 0.14
N GLU A 320 22.40 -8.73 -0.63
CA GLU A 320 23.85 -8.85 -0.85
C GLU A 320 24.66 -7.90 0.04
N ASP A 321 24.10 -6.74 0.42
CA ASP A 321 24.82 -5.68 1.15
C ASP A 321 24.53 -5.62 2.66
N CYS A 322 24.16 -6.74 3.29
CA CYS A 322 24.11 -6.84 4.76
C CYS A 322 25.52 -6.84 5.42
N SER A 323 26.42 -5.97 4.96
CA SER A 323 27.48 -5.37 5.78
C SER A 323 27.06 -3.92 6.07
N LEU A 324 26.31 -3.76 7.17
CA LEU A 324 25.69 -2.52 7.65
C LEU A 324 26.66 -1.38 8.06
N ASN A 325 27.85 -1.28 7.45
CA ASN A 325 28.84 -0.26 7.77
C ASN A 325 28.89 0.93 6.78
N SER A 326 28.07 0.96 5.72
CA SER A 326 28.21 1.97 4.65
C SER A 326 27.05 2.97 4.51
N ILE A 327 26.00 2.86 5.32
CA ILE A 327 24.90 3.83 5.34
C ILE A 327 24.79 4.38 6.76
N GLY A 328 25.49 5.50 7.01
CA GLY A 328 25.52 6.19 8.30
C GLY A 328 24.17 6.75 8.71
N VAL A 329 23.27 5.89 9.18
CA VAL A 329 22.10 6.27 9.97
C VAL A 329 22.51 6.22 11.43
N LYS A 330 22.77 7.38 12.04
CA LYS A 330 22.86 7.47 13.50
C LYS A 330 21.46 7.27 14.05
N TYR A 331 21.24 6.16 14.75
CA TYR A 331 20.06 5.97 15.57
C TYR A 331 20.08 7.00 16.72
N PRO A 332 18.98 7.72 17.02
CA PRO A 332 18.85 8.32 18.32
C PRO A 332 18.78 7.18 19.34
N ASN A 333 19.72 7.17 20.29
CA ASN A 333 19.63 6.31 21.46
C ASN A 333 18.31 6.64 22.17
N VAL A 334 17.44 5.64 22.25
CA VAL A 334 16.28 5.67 23.14
C VAL A 334 16.71 4.89 24.41
N PRO A 335 16.37 5.37 25.63
CA PRO A 335 17.02 4.99 26.89
C PRO A 335 17.11 3.50 27.19
#